data_AF-L1P678-F1
#
_entry.id   AF-L1P678-F1
#
_cell.length_a   1.000
_cell.length_b   1.000
_cell.length_c   1.000
_cell.angle_alpha   90.00
_cell.angle_beta   90.00
_cell.angle_gamma   90.00
#
_symmetry.space_group_name_H-M   'P 1'
#
loop_
_entity.id
_entity.type
_entity.pdbx_description
1 polymer ?
#
loop_
_entity_poly.entity_id
_entity_poly.type
_entity_poly.pdbx_seq_one_letter_code
_entity_poly.pdbx_strand_id
1 'polypeptide(L)'
;MLKHYSHDGSTEIVCNKTDNSTKFILYLGGDAYSVPAILISDGEVQKLYYLHRDYLGSIVMLTDEDGNIAERRHFDPWGQPIKVEDGAGKVLQGLTLLDRGFTGHEHLQTVGLIHMNGRLYDPALHRFLMPDNFVQDPFNTQNFNRYGYCLNNPLIYVDENGEFWHIVIGALVGGVVNLVANINNSQGFWEHLAAFGVGALGGAVTAAVGGSDGGASFLAITGTAAGMGALTMGTNSIIAQTGPNFSGMNNVNWGAVGKSSLVGGASGFASGAVGVWATNSGMLVNGINSPVLRSLAASPLASGAGHVVGGTTYNLLEGQSLGNAFSNSFNGIGQSIAMGTMLGVTTTIVNSYAHKVNPWVIRSKPQSIDYDFTPDPYGENLTLYRGTTGSETDNSRFLFMTDNPEYARTYITNGGSLIKVTIPHYTLYKMRFNGDVIYYNGTHNTTIPNTEYRFSPRVKPLIIKNIKD
;
A
#
# COMPACT_ATOMS: atom_id res chain seq x y z
N MET A 1 -10.31 27.10 -15.79
CA MET A 1 -9.02 26.67 -15.19
C MET A 1 -8.61 25.36 -15.81
N LEU A 2 -7.30 25.13 -16.00
CA LEU A 2 -6.74 23.86 -16.44
C LEU A 2 -5.98 23.24 -15.26
N LYS A 3 -6.21 21.97 -14.96
CA LYS A 3 -5.50 21.25 -13.89
C LYS A 3 -4.72 20.07 -14.45
N HIS A 4 -3.51 19.90 -13.91
CA HIS A 4 -2.66 18.74 -14.16
C HIS A 4 -2.38 18.03 -12.85
N TYR A 5 -2.35 16.71 -12.90
CA TYR A 5 -2.11 15.84 -11.76
C TYR A 5 -0.84 15.04 -12.02
N SER A 6 0.01 14.92 -11.02
CA SER A 6 1.14 14.00 -11.08
C SER A 6 0.64 12.55 -11.03
N HIS A 7 1.38 11.63 -11.67
CA HIS A 7 0.97 10.23 -11.75
C HIS A 7 0.90 9.55 -10.38
N ASP A 8 1.76 9.98 -9.47
CA ASP A 8 1.84 9.53 -8.08
C ASP A 8 0.85 10.26 -7.15
N GLY A 9 0.06 11.21 -7.66
CA GLY A 9 -0.95 11.95 -6.89
C GLY A 9 -0.40 12.92 -5.84
N SER A 10 0.93 13.10 -5.80
CA SER A 10 1.61 13.95 -4.82
C SER A 10 1.56 15.45 -5.16
N THR A 11 1.25 15.80 -6.42
CA THR A 11 1.28 17.18 -6.89
C THR A 11 0.12 17.50 -7.82
N GLU A 12 -0.48 18.67 -7.61
CA GLU A 12 -1.45 19.30 -8.50
C GLU A 12 -0.90 20.63 -9.04
N ILE A 13 -1.10 20.86 -10.33
CA ILE A 13 -0.73 22.11 -10.99
C ILE A 13 -2.00 22.74 -11.54
N VAL A 14 -2.35 23.91 -11.05
CA VAL A 14 -3.52 24.68 -11.47
C VAL A 14 -3.04 25.85 -12.32
N CYS A 15 -3.39 25.82 -13.60
CA CYS A 15 -3.09 26.87 -14.56
C CYS A 15 -4.36 27.67 -14.86
N ASN A 16 -4.35 28.95 -14.54
CA ASN A 16 -5.42 29.85 -14.94
C ASN A 16 -5.08 30.49 -16.28
N LYS A 17 -5.86 30.14 -17.32
CA LYS A 17 -5.65 30.63 -18.69
C LYS A 17 -6.08 32.09 -18.88
N THR A 18 -6.84 32.66 -17.94
CA THR A 18 -7.35 34.03 -18.05
C THR A 18 -6.31 35.06 -17.62
N ASP A 19 -5.55 34.77 -16.58
CA ASP A 19 -4.50 35.64 -16.04
C ASP A 19 -3.07 35.08 -16.25
N ASN A 20 -2.95 33.91 -16.87
CA ASN A 20 -1.70 33.18 -17.12
C ASN A 20 -0.92 32.82 -15.83
N SER A 21 -1.61 32.74 -14.69
CA SER A 21 -1.02 32.34 -13.41
C SER A 21 -0.94 30.81 -13.28
N THR A 22 0.08 30.34 -12.57
CA THR A 22 0.29 28.92 -12.26
C THR A 22 0.43 28.74 -10.75
N LYS A 23 -0.32 27.81 -10.19
CA LYS A 23 -0.29 27.44 -8.77
C LYS A 23 0.08 25.97 -8.65
N PHE A 24 1.13 25.68 -7.91
CA PHE A 24 1.58 24.34 -7.54
C PHE A 24 1.05 24.00 -6.15
N ILE A 25 0.49 22.81 -6.00
CA ILE A 25 0.00 22.26 -4.73
C ILE A 25 0.72 20.94 -4.54
N LEU A 26 1.56 20.85 -3.50
CA LEU A 26 2.28 19.64 -3.16
C LEU A 26 1.68 19.04 -1.89
N TYR A 27 1.34 17.76 -1.95
CA TYR A 27 0.84 16.99 -0.83
C TYR A 27 2.00 16.37 -0.04
N LEU A 28 2.16 16.77 1.22
CA LEU A 28 3.28 16.36 2.08
C LEU A 28 2.88 15.20 3.00
N GLY A 29 3.42 14.01 2.74
CA GLY A 29 3.21 12.83 3.59
C GLY A 29 2.01 11.96 3.23
N GLY A 30 1.47 12.10 2.01
CA GLY A 30 0.36 11.28 1.51
C GLY A 30 -0.13 11.78 0.15
N ASP A 31 -1.34 11.33 -0.20
CA ASP A 31 -2.10 11.82 -1.34
C ASP A 31 -3.20 12.80 -0.90
N ALA A 32 -3.96 13.33 -1.85
CA ALA A 32 -5.02 14.31 -1.57
C ALA A 32 -6.03 13.87 -0.48
N TYR A 33 -6.23 12.56 -0.28
CA TYR A 33 -7.19 12.03 0.70
C TYR A 33 -6.59 11.93 2.11
N SER A 34 -5.34 11.48 2.21
CA SER A 34 -4.68 11.14 3.49
C SER A 34 -3.71 12.20 4.02
N VAL A 35 -3.29 13.14 3.17
CA VAL A 35 -2.16 14.05 3.45
C VAL A 35 -2.39 15.01 4.62
N PRO A 36 -1.48 15.10 5.61
CA PRO A 36 -1.61 16.02 6.75
C PRO A 36 -1.34 17.49 6.42
N ALA A 37 -0.53 17.80 5.42
CA ALA A 37 -0.17 19.17 5.06
C ALA A 37 0.02 19.38 3.56
N ILE A 38 -0.22 20.59 3.09
CA ILE A 38 0.00 21.01 1.71
C ILE A 38 0.96 22.19 1.63
N LEU A 39 1.80 22.19 0.61
CA LEU A 39 2.60 23.35 0.24
C LEU A 39 1.99 23.96 -1.03
N ILE A 40 1.54 25.21 -0.94
CA ILE A 40 1.03 25.98 -2.07
C ILE A 40 2.13 26.94 -2.52
N SER A 41 2.46 26.91 -3.82
CA SER A 41 3.49 27.76 -4.43
C SER A 41 2.99 28.38 -5.72
N ASP A 42 3.32 29.65 -5.98
CA ASP A 42 3.11 30.31 -7.29
C ASP A 42 4.42 30.37 -8.12
N GLY A 43 5.49 29.75 -7.62
CA GLY A 43 6.82 29.80 -8.21
C GLY A 43 7.75 30.85 -7.59
N GLU A 44 7.21 31.81 -6.84
CA GLU A 44 7.98 32.83 -6.12
C GLU A 44 7.81 32.72 -4.61
N VAL A 45 6.57 32.59 -4.14
CA VAL A 45 6.19 32.48 -2.74
C VAL A 45 5.65 31.09 -2.46
N GLN A 46 6.05 30.52 -1.33
CA GLN A 46 5.56 29.23 -0.84
C GLN A 46 4.86 29.42 0.50
N LYS A 47 3.70 28.78 0.68
CA LYS A 47 2.95 28.78 1.93
C LYS A 47 2.56 27.36 2.31
N LEU A 48 2.89 26.99 3.55
CA LEU A 48 2.52 25.71 4.14
C LEU A 48 1.16 25.83 4.84
N TYR A 49 0.29 24.85 4.61
CA TYR A 49 -0.98 24.73 5.32
C TYR A 49 -1.16 23.31 5.86
N TYR A 50 -1.68 23.20 7.09
CA TYR A 50 -2.07 21.94 7.70
C TYR A 50 -3.57 21.69 7.48
N LEU A 51 -3.90 20.47 7.08
CA LEU A 51 -5.27 20.05 6.76
C LEU A 51 -5.87 19.34 7.96
N HIS A 52 -6.96 19.91 8.50
CA HIS A 52 -7.74 19.31 9.57
C HIS A 52 -8.98 18.65 8.98
N ARG A 53 -9.17 17.37 9.28
CA ARG A 53 -10.25 16.55 8.72
C ARG A 53 -11.23 16.07 9.78
N ASP A 54 -12.46 15.78 9.35
CA ASP A 54 -13.41 15.02 10.15
C ASP A 54 -13.16 13.50 10.03
N TYR A 55 -14.01 12.69 10.67
CA TYR A 55 -13.89 11.23 10.65
C TYR A 55 -14.17 10.59 9.28
N LEU A 56 -14.82 11.31 8.36
CA LEU A 56 -15.04 10.88 6.97
C LEU A 56 -13.91 11.31 6.03
N GLY A 57 -12.92 12.06 6.54
CA GLY A 57 -11.84 12.62 5.75
C GLY A 57 -12.18 13.94 5.04
N SER A 58 -13.32 14.57 5.34
CA SER A 58 -13.65 15.89 4.81
C SER A 58 -12.74 16.96 5.40
N ILE A 59 -12.20 17.84 4.56
CA ILE A 59 -11.29 18.90 5.00
C ILE A 59 -12.12 20.05 5.58
N VAL A 60 -12.17 20.14 6.92
CA VAL A 60 -13.01 21.11 7.65
C VAL A 60 -12.26 22.38 8.05
N MET A 61 -10.94 22.36 8.10
CA MET A 61 -10.14 23.54 8.45
C MET A 61 -8.73 23.46 7.88
N LEU A 62 -8.17 24.62 7.54
CA LEU A 62 -6.79 24.81 7.12
C LEU A 62 -6.13 25.83 8.04
N THR A 63 -4.97 25.48 8.58
CA THR A 63 -4.15 26.40 9.39
C THR A 63 -2.81 26.66 8.72
N ASP A 64 -2.25 27.85 8.90
CA ASP A 64 -0.91 28.19 8.43
C ASP A 64 0.19 27.59 9.34
N GLU A 65 1.45 27.91 9.02
CA GLU A 65 2.64 27.45 9.76
C GLU A 65 2.71 27.92 11.22
N ASP A 66 2.05 29.04 11.53
CA ASP A 66 1.95 29.60 12.87
C ASP A 66 0.73 29.04 13.66
N GLY A 67 -0.06 28.18 13.03
CA GLY A 67 -1.29 27.61 13.60
C GLY A 67 -2.49 28.55 13.55
N ASN A 68 -2.39 29.70 12.85
CA ASN A 68 -3.53 30.56 12.63
C ASN A 68 -4.46 29.94 11.59
N ILE A 69 -5.74 30.22 11.72
CA ILE A 69 -6.77 29.65 10.85
C ILE A 69 -6.81 30.45 9.55
N ALA A 70 -6.45 29.79 8.47
CA ALA A 70 -6.49 30.35 7.13
C ALA A 70 -7.89 30.18 6.50
N GLU A 71 -8.52 29.02 6.70
CA GLU A 71 -9.85 28.73 6.16
C GLU A 71 -10.58 27.70 7.05
N ARG A 72 -11.87 27.93 7.34
CA ARG A 72 -12.79 26.99 7.99
C ARG A 72 -13.92 26.66 7.04
N ARG A 73 -14.35 25.41 7.03
CA ARG A 73 -15.35 24.87 6.13
C ARG A 73 -16.39 24.11 6.92
N HIS A 74 -17.64 24.35 6.58
CA HIS A 74 -18.78 23.62 7.13
C HIS A 74 -19.55 23.01 5.96
N PHE A 75 -19.67 21.68 5.98
CA PHE A 75 -20.45 20.93 5.01
C PHE A 75 -21.74 20.46 5.63
N ASP A 76 -22.76 20.28 4.82
CA ASP A 76 -23.93 19.49 5.20
C ASP A 76 -23.60 17.98 5.16
N PRO A 77 -24.50 17.11 5.64
CA PRO A 77 -24.29 15.65 5.61
C PRO A 77 -24.05 15.08 4.22
N TRP A 78 -24.40 15.79 3.15
CA TRP A 78 -24.32 15.34 1.77
C TRP A 78 -23.17 16.00 1.00
N GLY A 79 -22.33 16.78 1.68
CA GLY A 79 -21.13 17.38 1.14
C GLY A 79 -21.29 18.78 0.54
N GLN A 80 -22.48 19.39 0.62
CA GLN A 80 -22.67 20.76 0.20
C GLN A 80 -21.97 21.73 1.18
N PRO A 81 -21.08 22.63 0.71
CA PRO A 81 -20.50 23.65 1.57
C PRO A 81 -21.58 24.66 2.00
N ILE A 82 -21.93 24.66 3.29
CA ILE A 82 -22.90 25.60 3.89
C ILE A 82 -22.20 26.93 4.20
N LYS A 83 -20.97 26.86 4.71
CA LYS A 83 -20.25 28.03 5.22
C LYS A 83 -18.75 27.86 5.05
N VAL A 84 -18.10 28.86 4.48
CA VAL A 84 -16.63 28.94 4.41
C VAL A 84 -16.20 30.29 4.96
N GLU A 85 -15.25 30.30 5.90
CA GLU A 85 -14.82 31.52 6.60
C GLU A 85 -13.31 31.55 6.82
N ASP A 86 -12.74 32.74 6.96
CA ASP A 86 -11.36 32.91 7.42
C ASP A 86 -11.24 32.83 8.96
N GLY A 87 -10.01 32.97 9.48
CA GLY A 87 -9.75 32.97 10.92
C GLY A 87 -10.46 34.08 11.70
N ALA A 88 -10.81 35.20 11.04
CA ALA A 88 -11.52 36.33 11.62
C ALA A 88 -13.05 36.19 11.54
N GLY A 89 -13.56 35.11 10.94
CA GLY A 89 -15.01 34.87 10.78
C GLY A 89 -15.63 35.63 9.60
N LYS A 90 -14.83 36.12 8.66
CA LYS A 90 -15.34 36.69 7.41
C LYS A 90 -15.71 35.56 6.46
N VAL A 91 -16.91 35.63 5.90
CA VAL A 91 -17.39 34.67 4.90
C VAL A 91 -16.58 34.78 3.61
N LEU A 92 -16.05 33.65 3.14
CA LEU A 92 -15.33 33.46 1.90
C LEU A 92 -16.27 32.92 0.82
N GLN A 93 -16.03 33.30 -0.44
CA GLN A 93 -16.80 32.78 -1.57
C GLN A 93 -16.18 31.48 -2.06
N GLY A 94 -16.74 30.37 -1.60
CA GLY A 94 -16.28 29.03 -1.97
C GLY A 94 -15.00 28.61 -1.24
N LEU A 95 -14.43 27.49 -1.67
CA LEU A 95 -13.15 26.98 -1.21
C LEU A 95 -12.04 27.77 -1.91
N THR A 96 -11.23 28.53 -1.16
CA THR A 96 -10.31 29.49 -1.78
C THR A 96 -8.88 28.99 -1.82
N LEU A 97 -8.45 28.27 -0.78
CA LEU A 97 -7.09 27.74 -0.68
C LEU A 97 -6.91 26.44 -1.47
N LEU A 98 -7.87 25.52 -1.39
CA LEU A 98 -7.82 24.21 -2.01
C LEU A 98 -9.22 23.83 -2.48
N ASP A 99 -9.36 23.46 -3.76
CA ASP A 99 -10.66 23.07 -4.34
C ASP A 99 -11.17 21.71 -3.84
N ARG A 100 -10.42 21.01 -2.98
CA ARG A 100 -10.85 19.74 -2.37
C ARG A 100 -11.50 19.97 -1.02
N GLY A 101 -12.57 19.25 -0.71
CA GLY A 101 -13.39 19.47 0.50
C GLY A 101 -13.96 18.18 1.09
N PHE A 102 -15.25 17.96 0.84
CA PHE A 102 -16.00 16.78 1.32
C PHE A 102 -15.30 15.47 0.93
N THR A 103 -15.05 14.63 1.95
CA THR A 103 -14.32 13.34 1.87
C THR A 103 -13.04 13.38 1.02
N GLY A 104 -12.34 14.52 0.98
CA GLY A 104 -11.10 14.71 0.21
C GLY A 104 -11.28 14.90 -1.31
N HIS A 105 -12.52 14.88 -1.80
CA HIS A 105 -12.82 15.02 -3.23
C HIS A 105 -12.75 16.46 -3.72
N GLU A 106 -12.51 16.61 -5.02
CA GLU A 106 -12.44 17.90 -5.69
C GLU A 106 -13.84 18.47 -5.96
N HIS A 107 -14.07 19.72 -5.55
CA HIS A 107 -15.30 20.47 -5.76
C HIS A 107 -15.17 21.30 -7.04
N LEU A 108 -16.04 21.03 -8.00
CA LEU A 108 -16.24 21.83 -9.20
C LEU A 108 -17.16 23.01 -8.87
N GLN A 109 -16.61 23.97 -8.14
CA GLN A 109 -17.36 25.07 -7.51
C GLN A 109 -18.22 25.89 -8.50
N THR A 110 -17.75 26.08 -9.74
CA THR A 110 -18.48 26.83 -10.78
C THR A 110 -19.84 26.22 -11.12
N VAL A 111 -19.98 24.90 -10.95
CA VAL A 111 -21.20 24.14 -11.28
C VAL A 111 -21.83 23.48 -10.06
N GLY A 112 -21.24 23.64 -8.87
CA GLY A 112 -21.75 23.08 -7.62
C GLY A 112 -21.68 21.55 -7.53
N LEU A 113 -20.77 20.91 -8.28
CA LEU A 113 -20.62 19.45 -8.32
C LEU A 113 -19.36 18.99 -7.59
N ILE A 114 -19.31 17.72 -7.20
CA ILE A 114 -18.12 17.08 -6.62
C ILE A 114 -17.64 15.98 -7.56
N HIS A 115 -16.35 16.04 -7.91
CA HIS A 115 -15.69 15.07 -8.77
C HIS A 115 -15.14 13.92 -7.93
N MET A 116 -15.89 12.82 -7.86
CA MET A 116 -15.51 11.63 -7.08
C MET A 116 -14.69 10.63 -7.91
N ASN A 117 -13.86 11.11 -8.83
CA ASN A 117 -13.05 10.35 -9.80
C ASN A 117 -13.88 9.54 -10.79
N GLY A 118 -14.45 8.43 -10.36
CA GLY A 118 -15.26 7.54 -11.19
C GLY A 118 -16.59 8.17 -11.60
N ARG A 119 -17.20 9.00 -10.73
CA ARG A 119 -18.48 9.66 -10.97
C ARG A 119 -18.54 11.12 -10.55
N LEU A 120 -19.38 11.90 -11.24
CA LEU A 120 -19.79 13.24 -10.82
C LEU A 120 -20.97 13.13 -9.87
N TYR A 121 -20.81 13.71 -8.69
CA TYR A 121 -21.80 13.74 -7.62
C TYR A 121 -22.41 15.14 -7.49
N ASP A 122 -23.73 15.19 -7.34
CA ASP A 122 -24.49 16.40 -7.08
C ASP A 122 -24.91 16.44 -5.60
N PRO A 123 -24.28 17.27 -4.77
CA PRO A 123 -24.61 17.42 -3.36
C PRO A 123 -25.95 18.12 -3.13
N ALA A 124 -26.54 18.82 -4.11
CA ALA A 124 -27.86 19.42 -3.94
C ALA A 124 -28.99 18.41 -4.20
N LEU A 125 -28.75 17.46 -5.11
CA LEU A 125 -29.69 16.36 -5.40
C LEU A 125 -29.45 15.10 -4.56
N HIS A 126 -28.35 15.08 -3.80
CA HIS A 126 -27.91 13.94 -2.98
C HIS A 126 -27.67 12.66 -3.80
N ARG A 127 -27.18 12.79 -5.03
CA ARG A 127 -27.05 11.66 -5.98
C ARG A 127 -25.98 11.89 -7.03
N PHE A 128 -25.51 10.79 -7.60
CA PHE A 128 -24.64 10.85 -8.78
C PHE A 128 -25.42 11.30 -10.02
N LEU A 129 -24.72 11.95 -10.96
CA LEU A 129 -25.28 12.39 -12.23
C LEU A 129 -25.30 11.29 -13.29
N MET A 130 -24.54 10.21 -13.06
CA MET A 130 -24.54 9.04 -13.93
C MET A 130 -24.79 7.76 -13.14
N PRO A 131 -25.49 6.78 -13.75
CA PRO A 131 -25.77 5.52 -13.10
C PRO A 131 -24.47 4.75 -12.89
N ASP A 132 -24.32 4.13 -11.72
CA ASP A 132 -23.30 3.11 -11.46
C ASP A 132 -23.38 2.03 -12.55
N ASN A 133 -22.27 1.61 -13.16
CA ASN A 133 -22.33 0.54 -14.16
C ASN A 133 -22.74 -0.82 -13.57
N PHE A 134 -22.77 -0.97 -12.24
CA PHE A 134 -22.98 -2.24 -11.57
C PHE A 134 -24.06 -2.17 -10.48
N VAL A 135 -24.81 -3.26 -10.32
CA VAL A 135 -25.72 -3.46 -9.19
C VAL A 135 -24.97 -4.29 -8.16
N GLN A 136 -24.63 -3.65 -7.04
CA GLN A 136 -23.62 -4.14 -6.09
C GLN A 136 -24.11 -5.31 -5.21
N ASP A 137 -25.40 -5.32 -4.87
CA ASP A 137 -26.07 -6.43 -4.18
C ASP A 137 -27.47 -6.64 -4.81
N PRO A 138 -27.67 -7.72 -5.58
CA PRO A 138 -28.97 -8.05 -6.16
C PRO A 138 -30.07 -8.33 -5.13
N PHE A 139 -29.72 -8.63 -3.88
CA PHE A 139 -30.67 -8.92 -2.80
C PHE A 139 -31.02 -7.69 -1.96
N ASN A 140 -30.27 -6.59 -2.09
CA ASN A 140 -30.61 -5.32 -1.48
C ASN A 140 -31.33 -4.42 -2.49
N THR A 141 -32.63 -4.18 -2.24
CA THR A 141 -33.47 -3.34 -3.11
C THR A 141 -32.92 -1.92 -3.29
N GLN A 142 -32.16 -1.39 -2.33
CA GLN A 142 -31.53 -0.06 -2.43
C GLN A 142 -30.42 0.00 -3.48
N ASN A 143 -29.74 -1.11 -3.78
CA ASN A 143 -28.65 -1.15 -4.77
C ASN A 143 -29.14 -1.09 -6.21
N PHE A 144 -30.45 -1.24 -6.44
CA PHE A 144 -31.05 -0.95 -7.74
C PHE A 144 -31.18 0.56 -8.00
N ASN A 145 -31.05 1.40 -6.97
CA ASN A 145 -30.86 2.83 -7.16
C ASN A 145 -29.40 3.14 -7.52
N ARG A 146 -29.07 2.98 -8.81
CA ARG A 146 -27.73 3.18 -9.38
C ARG A 146 -27.21 4.62 -9.29
N TYR A 147 -28.02 5.57 -8.82
CA TYR A 147 -27.64 6.97 -8.61
C TYR A 147 -27.37 7.29 -7.14
N GLY A 148 -27.66 6.36 -6.21
CA GLY A 148 -27.52 6.58 -4.78
C GLY A 148 -26.07 6.76 -4.36
N TYR A 149 -25.83 7.70 -3.45
CA TYR A 149 -24.55 7.87 -2.77
C TYR A 149 -24.58 7.14 -1.42
N CYS A 150 -23.58 6.29 -1.15
CA CYS A 150 -23.37 5.67 0.16
C CYS A 150 -24.61 4.99 0.77
N LEU A 151 -25.43 4.30 -0.04
CA LEU A 151 -26.69 3.67 0.39
C LEU A 151 -27.70 4.65 1.05
N ASN A 152 -27.61 5.94 0.71
CA ASN A 152 -28.30 7.06 1.37
C ASN A 152 -27.91 7.26 2.84
N ASN A 153 -26.71 6.83 3.25
CA ASN A 153 -26.16 7.05 4.58
C ASN A 153 -24.73 7.63 4.52
N PRO A 154 -24.61 8.92 4.14
CA PRO A 154 -23.31 9.59 3.95
C PRO A 154 -22.57 9.92 5.26
N LEU A 155 -23.20 9.71 6.42
CA LEU A 155 -22.60 9.89 7.75
C LEU A 155 -21.85 8.65 8.25
N ILE A 156 -21.85 7.56 7.48
CA ILE A 156 -21.15 6.32 7.88
C ILE A 156 -20.23 5.85 6.77
N TYR A 157 -20.66 5.99 5.52
CA TYR A 157 -19.94 5.47 4.37
C TYR A 157 -19.33 6.60 3.53
N VAL A 158 -18.16 6.30 2.96
CA VAL A 158 -17.45 7.16 1.99
C VAL A 158 -17.24 6.37 0.70
N ASP A 159 -17.43 7.02 -0.45
CA ASP A 159 -17.08 6.48 -1.78
C ASP A 159 -15.88 7.26 -2.33
N GLU A 160 -14.67 6.74 -2.12
CA GLU A 160 -13.39 7.41 -2.41
C GLU A 160 -12.97 7.41 -3.87
N ASN A 161 -13.52 6.51 -4.65
CA ASN A 161 -13.17 6.31 -6.05
C ASN A 161 -14.39 6.46 -6.97
N GLY A 162 -15.55 6.79 -6.39
CA GLY A 162 -16.80 6.98 -7.11
C GLY A 162 -17.29 5.67 -7.71
N GLU A 163 -16.86 4.52 -7.20
CA GLU A 163 -17.29 3.19 -7.59
C GLU A 163 -17.12 2.25 -6.38
N PHE A 164 -18.20 1.61 -5.94
CA PHE A 164 -18.21 0.75 -4.74
C PHE A 164 -17.45 -0.59 -4.90
N TRP A 165 -16.64 -0.75 -5.95
CA TRP A 165 -15.99 -2.02 -6.32
C TRP A 165 -15.13 -2.59 -5.21
N HIS A 166 -14.54 -1.77 -4.34
CA HIS A 166 -13.69 -2.24 -3.25
C HIS A 166 -14.49 -3.09 -2.28
N ILE A 167 -15.73 -2.65 -1.99
CA ILE A 167 -16.65 -3.32 -1.11
C ILE A 167 -17.27 -4.55 -1.78
N VAL A 168 -17.55 -4.51 -3.09
CA VAL A 168 -17.97 -5.70 -3.87
C VAL A 168 -16.85 -6.74 -3.97
N ILE A 169 -15.61 -6.32 -4.19
CA ILE A 169 -14.43 -7.21 -4.22
C ILE A 169 -14.16 -7.76 -2.82
N GLY A 170 -14.22 -6.92 -1.80
CA GLY A 170 -14.18 -7.34 -0.41
C GLY A 170 -15.25 -8.40 -0.14
N ALA A 171 -16.50 -8.14 -0.55
CA ALA A 171 -17.61 -9.08 -0.40
C ALA A 171 -17.40 -10.39 -1.17
N LEU A 172 -16.97 -10.34 -2.43
CA LEU A 172 -16.70 -11.53 -3.21
C LEU A 172 -15.55 -12.34 -2.61
N VAL A 173 -14.46 -11.68 -2.22
CA VAL A 173 -13.29 -12.31 -1.60
C VAL A 173 -13.63 -12.90 -0.25
N GLY A 174 -14.26 -12.13 0.63
CA GLY A 174 -14.71 -12.60 1.94
C GLY A 174 -15.69 -13.76 1.81
N GLY A 175 -16.62 -13.70 0.85
CA GLY A 175 -17.57 -14.76 0.58
C GLY A 175 -16.92 -16.04 0.10
N VAL A 176 -16.01 -15.96 -0.87
CA VAL A 176 -15.22 -17.12 -1.32
C VAL A 176 -14.35 -17.68 -0.20
N VAL A 177 -13.69 -16.82 0.58
CA VAL A 177 -12.82 -17.24 1.70
C VAL A 177 -13.62 -18.00 2.75
N ASN A 178 -14.77 -17.48 3.16
CA ASN A 178 -15.60 -18.13 4.17
C ASN A 178 -16.28 -19.41 3.65
N LEU A 179 -16.65 -19.42 2.37
CA LEU A 179 -17.14 -20.61 1.68
C LEU A 179 -16.09 -21.72 1.66
N VAL A 180 -14.87 -21.42 1.24
CA VAL A 180 -13.77 -22.40 1.17
C VAL A 180 -13.39 -22.90 2.56
N ALA A 181 -13.39 -22.02 3.57
CA ALA A 181 -13.13 -22.40 4.96
C ALA A 181 -14.20 -23.34 5.53
N ASN A 182 -15.45 -23.24 5.05
CA ASN A 182 -16.57 -24.05 5.54
C ASN A 182 -16.99 -25.16 4.57
N ILE A 183 -16.27 -25.36 3.46
CA ILE A 183 -16.65 -26.31 2.39
C ILE A 183 -16.63 -27.77 2.86
N ASN A 184 -15.79 -28.09 3.84
CA ASN A 184 -15.72 -29.43 4.45
C ASN A 184 -16.70 -29.60 5.63
N ASN A 185 -17.29 -28.51 6.11
CA ASN A 185 -18.24 -28.48 7.24
C ASN A 185 -19.70 -28.28 6.77
N SER A 186 -19.90 -28.10 5.46
CA SER A 186 -21.19 -27.82 4.82
C SER A 186 -21.46 -28.93 3.78
N GLN A 187 -22.62 -29.56 3.81
CA GLN A 187 -22.95 -30.72 2.95
C GLN A 187 -23.98 -30.35 1.86
N GLY A 188 -24.65 -29.19 1.99
CA GLY A 188 -25.71 -28.74 1.06
C GLY A 188 -25.43 -27.42 0.36
N PHE A 189 -25.96 -27.24 -0.86
CA PHE A 189 -25.86 -25.99 -1.63
C PHE A 189 -26.27 -24.74 -0.83
N TRP A 190 -27.32 -24.84 -0.02
CA TRP A 190 -27.83 -23.73 0.80
C TRP A 190 -26.87 -23.35 1.95
N GLU A 191 -26.11 -24.30 2.48
CA GLU A 191 -25.13 -24.09 3.55
C GLU A 191 -23.86 -23.44 2.99
N HIS A 192 -23.47 -23.82 1.78
CA HIS A 192 -22.43 -23.16 0.99
C HIS A 192 -22.82 -21.71 0.65
N LEU A 193 -24.07 -21.48 0.25
CA LEU A 193 -24.56 -20.14 -0.03
C LEU A 193 -24.60 -19.27 1.23
N ALA A 194 -24.98 -19.83 2.38
CA ALA A 194 -24.96 -19.14 3.66
C ALA A 194 -23.53 -18.80 4.11
N ALA A 195 -22.58 -19.74 4.00
CA ALA A 195 -21.17 -19.48 4.28
C ALA A 195 -20.60 -18.37 3.38
N PHE A 196 -20.95 -18.39 2.09
CA PHE A 196 -20.59 -17.33 1.15
C PHE A 196 -21.18 -15.97 1.56
N GLY A 197 -22.49 -15.91 1.85
CA GLY A 197 -23.16 -14.65 2.19
C GLY A 197 -22.59 -14.00 3.47
N VAL A 198 -22.29 -14.81 4.47
CA VAL A 198 -21.67 -14.34 5.72
C VAL A 198 -20.24 -13.85 5.47
N GLY A 199 -19.45 -14.59 4.69
CA GLY A 199 -18.12 -14.16 4.31
C GLY A 199 -18.15 -12.85 3.51
N ALA A 200 -19.16 -12.69 2.67
CA ALA A 200 -19.33 -11.51 1.84
C ALA A 200 -19.65 -10.27 2.67
N LEU A 201 -20.46 -10.40 3.72
CA LEU A 201 -20.67 -9.31 4.66
C LEU A 201 -19.37 -8.93 5.40
N GLY A 202 -18.60 -9.91 5.88
CA GLY A 202 -17.32 -9.65 6.56
C GLY A 202 -16.28 -8.99 5.65
N GLY A 203 -16.21 -9.43 4.40
CA GLY A 203 -15.32 -8.86 3.39
C GLY A 203 -15.75 -7.47 2.91
N ALA A 204 -17.05 -7.21 2.82
CA ALA A 204 -17.60 -5.89 2.51
C ALA A 204 -17.26 -4.86 3.60
N VAL A 205 -17.48 -5.21 4.87
CA VAL A 205 -17.14 -4.36 6.02
C VAL A 205 -15.65 -4.09 6.08
N THR A 206 -14.82 -5.09 5.76
CA THR A 206 -13.36 -4.93 5.72
C THR A 206 -12.93 -3.98 4.62
N ALA A 207 -13.47 -4.10 3.42
CA ALA A 207 -13.15 -3.20 2.33
C ALA A 207 -13.70 -1.78 2.53
N ALA A 208 -14.75 -1.62 3.34
CA ALA A 208 -15.26 -0.30 3.74
C ALA A 208 -14.39 0.38 4.82
N VAL A 209 -13.64 -0.39 5.61
CA VAL A 209 -12.78 0.13 6.71
C VAL A 209 -11.30 0.18 6.33
N GLY A 210 -10.85 -0.69 5.42
CA GLY A 210 -9.46 -0.79 4.95
C GLY A 210 -9.26 -0.37 3.48
N GLY A 211 -10.32 0.09 2.80
CA GLY A 211 -10.23 0.61 1.44
C GLY A 211 -9.59 1.99 1.32
N SER A 212 -9.41 2.71 2.43
CA SER A 212 -8.98 4.11 2.46
C SER A 212 -7.49 4.37 2.39
N ASP A 213 -6.67 3.34 2.53
CA ASP A 213 -5.22 3.53 2.57
C ASP A 213 -4.57 2.82 1.38
N GLY A 214 -4.34 3.60 0.32
CA GLY A 214 -3.24 3.38 -0.63
C GLY A 214 -1.84 3.43 0.03
N GLY A 215 -1.77 3.56 1.36
CA GLY A 215 -0.55 3.51 2.15
C GLY A 215 -0.21 2.10 2.60
N ALA A 216 0.84 1.52 2.01
CA ALA A 216 1.46 0.26 2.45
C ALA A 216 2.24 0.41 3.78
N SER A 217 1.65 1.04 4.80
CA SER A 217 2.26 1.11 6.13
C SER A 217 2.09 -0.24 6.85
N PHE A 218 3.13 -0.68 7.56
CA PHE A 218 3.10 -1.93 8.31
C PHE A 218 1.89 -2.00 9.26
N LEU A 219 1.52 -0.89 9.90
CA LEU A 219 0.39 -0.84 10.84
C LEU A 219 -0.97 -0.91 10.15
N ALA A 220 -1.14 -0.32 8.96
CA ALA A 220 -2.38 -0.41 8.19
C ALA A 220 -2.64 -1.85 7.70
N ILE A 221 -1.59 -2.52 7.17
CA ILE A 221 -1.72 -3.88 6.64
C ILE A 221 -1.91 -4.90 7.77
N THR A 222 -1.15 -4.77 8.86
CA THR A 222 -1.24 -5.70 10.00
C THR A 222 -2.50 -5.49 10.84
N GLY A 223 -2.95 -4.24 11.02
CA GLY A 223 -4.20 -3.90 11.69
C GLY A 223 -5.42 -4.42 10.92
N THR A 224 -5.43 -4.27 9.59
CA THR A 224 -6.50 -4.80 8.74
C THR A 224 -6.52 -6.33 8.78
N ALA A 225 -5.36 -6.99 8.67
CA ALA A 225 -5.27 -8.45 8.75
C ALA A 225 -5.72 -8.97 10.14
N ALA A 226 -5.39 -8.27 11.22
CA ALA A 226 -5.88 -8.57 12.56
C ALA A 226 -7.41 -8.43 12.66
N GLY A 227 -7.97 -7.32 12.17
CA GLY A 227 -9.43 -7.13 12.12
C GLY A 227 -10.14 -8.24 11.34
N MET A 228 -9.62 -8.61 10.17
CA MET A 228 -10.15 -9.71 9.35
C MET A 228 -10.11 -11.05 10.07
N GLY A 229 -8.97 -11.37 10.70
CA GLY A 229 -8.83 -12.61 11.45
C GLY A 229 -9.85 -12.68 12.59
N ALA A 230 -10.03 -11.58 13.33
CA ALA A 230 -10.97 -11.50 14.44
C ALA A 230 -12.43 -11.68 13.99
N LEU A 231 -12.83 -10.98 12.94
CA LEU A 231 -14.18 -11.08 12.38
C LEU A 231 -14.45 -12.49 11.82
N THR A 232 -13.49 -13.07 11.09
CA THR A 232 -13.65 -14.39 10.48
C THR A 232 -13.80 -15.48 11.53
N MET A 233 -12.92 -15.52 12.53
CA MET A 233 -12.98 -16.56 13.57
C MET A 233 -14.14 -16.34 14.55
N GLY A 234 -14.48 -15.09 14.87
CA GLY A 234 -15.67 -14.77 15.65
C GLY A 234 -16.94 -15.24 14.97
N THR A 235 -17.06 -14.99 13.67
CA THR A 235 -18.23 -15.39 12.89
C THR A 235 -18.31 -16.91 12.69
N ASN A 236 -17.18 -17.58 12.44
CA ASN A 236 -17.13 -19.04 12.39
C ASN A 236 -17.54 -19.68 13.73
N SER A 237 -17.22 -19.04 14.86
CA SER A 237 -17.69 -19.47 16.18
C SER A 237 -19.21 -19.35 16.33
N ILE A 238 -19.82 -18.30 15.78
CA ILE A 238 -21.29 -18.17 15.75
C ILE A 238 -21.89 -19.29 14.90
N ILE A 239 -21.37 -19.53 13.69
CA ILE A 239 -21.86 -20.56 12.76
C ILE A 239 -21.77 -21.95 13.40
N ALA A 240 -20.63 -22.27 14.04
CA ALA A 240 -20.43 -23.55 14.72
C ALA A 240 -21.46 -23.78 15.84
N GLN A 241 -21.97 -22.71 16.45
CA GLN A 241 -22.95 -22.77 17.54
C GLN A 241 -24.40 -22.74 17.04
N THR A 242 -24.68 -22.03 15.93
CA THR A 242 -26.03 -21.93 15.36
C THR A 242 -26.36 -23.06 14.39
N GLY A 243 -25.36 -23.82 13.97
CA GLY A 243 -25.47 -24.85 12.93
C GLY A 243 -25.65 -24.25 11.53
N PRO A 244 -25.60 -25.09 10.49
CA PRO A 244 -25.57 -24.67 9.09
C PRO A 244 -26.86 -23.99 8.59
N ASN A 245 -27.98 -24.16 9.29
CA ASN A 245 -29.28 -23.54 8.96
C ASN A 245 -29.63 -22.33 9.84
N PHE A 246 -28.66 -21.79 10.59
CA PHE A 246 -28.81 -20.64 11.49
C PHE A 246 -30.05 -20.73 12.42
N SER A 247 -29.88 -21.41 13.55
CA SER A 247 -30.96 -21.64 14.54
C SER A 247 -31.33 -20.42 15.41
N GLY A 248 -30.90 -19.21 15.02
CA GLY A 248 -31.10 -17.96 15.76
C GLY A 248 -30.03 -17.65 16.82
N MET A 249 -30.01 -16.42 17.34
CA MET A 249 -28.94 -15.90 18.20
C MET A 249 -29.12 -16.18 19.71
N ASN A 250 -30.26 -16.75 20.12
CA ASN A 250 -30.63 -16.88 21.53
C ASN A 250 -29.74 -17.87 22.31
N ASN A 251 -29.06 -18.80 21.62
CA ASN A 251 -28.17 -19.81 22.23
C ASN A 251 -26.69 -19.61 21.89
N VAL A 252 -26.30 -18.43 21.39
CA VAL A 252 -24.90 -18.15 21.07
C VAL A 252 -24.12 -17.80 22.34
N ASN A 253 -23.08 -18.57 22.63
CA ASN A 253 -22.09 -18.27 23.66
C ASN A 253 -21.12 -17.20 23.17
N TRP A 254 -21.41 -15.95 23.53
CA TRP A 254 -20.58 -14.79 23.21
C TRP A 254 -19.18 -14.82 23.83
N GLY A 255 -18.97 -15.58 24.91
CA GLY A 255 -17.64 -15.82 25.47
C GLY A 255 -16.77 -16.66 24.53
N ALA A 256 -17.36 -17.70 23.91
CA ALA A 256 -16.69 -18.48 22.89
C ALA A 256 -16.43 -17.66 21.61
N VAL A 257 -17.38 -16.81 21.20
CA VAL A 257 -17.21 -15.89 20.07
C VAL A 257 -16.08 -14.89 20.33
N GLY A 258 -16.01 -14.31 21.52
CA GLY A 258 -14.95 -13.38 21.93
C GLY A 258 -13.57 -14.04 21.96
N LYS A 259 -13.47 -15.26 22.50
CA LYS A 259 -12.23 -16.07 22.45
C LYS A 259 -11.80 -16.34 21.01
N SER A 260 -12.71 -16.81 20.16
CA SER A 260 -12.41 -17.08 18.74
C SER A 260 -12.01 -15.80 17.99
N SER A 261 -12.64 -14.67 18.29
CA SER A 261 -12.28 -13.37 17.70
C SER A 261 -10.90 -12.92 18.14
N LEU A 262 -10.51 -13.13 19.40
CA LEU A 262 -9.16 -12.79 19.87
C LEU A 262 -8.08 -13.66 19.21
N VAL A 263 -8.33 -14.97 19.10
CA VAL A 263 -7.46 -15.91 18.38
C VAL A 263 -7.33 -15.50 16.91
N GLY A 264 -8.46 -15.17 16.30
CA GLY A 264 -8.53 -14.61 14.96
C GLY A 264 -7.68 -13.36 14.80
N GLY A 265 -7.84 -12.39 15.70
CA GLY A 265 -7.08 -11.14 15.68
C GLY A 265 -5.58 -11.35 15.79
N ALA A 266 -5.14 -12.18 16.73
CA ALA A 266 -3.74 -12.52 16.91
C ALA A 266 -3.15 -13.25 15.68
N SER A 267 -3.89 -14.21 15.13
CA SER A 267 -3.46 -14.95 13.93
C SER A 267 -3.39 -14.06 12.69
N GLY A 268 -4.37 -13.16 12.53
CA GLY A 268 -4.43 -12.17 11.44
C GLY A 268 -3.30 -11.14 11.52
N PHE A 269 -3.01 -10.64 12.72
CA PHE A 269 -1.88 -9.72 12.93
C PHE A 269 -0.54 -10.39 12.56
N ALA A 270 -0.29 -11.60 13.08
CA ALA A 270 0.96 -12.32 12.84
C ALA A 270 1.16 -12.68 11.37
N SER A 271 0.10 -13.17 10.71
CA SER A 271 0.13 -13.47 9.28
C SER A 271 0.31 -12.22 8.43
N GLY A 272 -0.34 -11.11 8.79
CA GLY A 272 -0.12 -9.81 8.16
C GLY A 272 1.32 -9.32 8.32
N ALA A 273 1.90 -9.41 9.52
CA ALA A 273 3.24 -8.91 9.80
C ALA A 273 4.31 -9.69 9.04
N VAL A 274 4.20 -11.02 9.08
CA VAL A 274 5.09 -11.92 8.33
C VAL A 274 4.87 -11.79 6.83
N GLY A 275 3.63 -11.57 6.38
CA GLY A 275 3.30 -11.30 4.97
C GLY A 275 3.96 -10.03 4.45
N VAL A 276 3.88 -8.92 5.18
CA VAL A 276 4.56 -7.66 4.84
C VAL A 276 6.08 -7.84 4.80
N TRP A 277 6.64 -8.52 5.79
CA TRP A 277 8.07 -8.81 5.79
C TRP A 277 8.48 -9.70 4.61
N ALA A 278 7.77 -10.81 4.36
CA ALA A 278 8.14 -11.78 3.32
C ALA A 278 7.99 -11.20 1.90
N THR A 279 6.98 -10.36 1.66
CA THR A 279 6.76 -9.70 0.36
C THR A 279 7.72 -8.53 0.09
N ASN A 280 8.34 -7.97 1.13
CA ASN A 280 9.37 -6.92 1.01
C ASN A 280 10.80 -7.44 1.27
N SER A 281 10.94 -8.73 1.58
CA SER A 281 12.24 -9.33 1.88
C SER A 281 13.10 -9.49 0.63
N GLY A 282 14.15 -8.69 0.53
CA GLY A 282 15.19 -8.80 -0.50
C GLY A 282 15.96 -10.13 -0.51
N MET A 283 15.72 -11.01 0.48
CA MET A 283 16.27 -12.38 0.49
C MET A 283 15.31 -13.41 -0.11
N LEU A 284 14.00 -13.18 -0.04
CA LEU A 284 12.97 -14.17 -0.42
C LEU A 284 12.40 -13.90 -1.81
N VAL A 285 12.18 -12.62 -2.14
CA VAL A 285 11.46 -12.23 -3.36
C VAL A 285 12.30 -11.37 -4.33
N ASN A 286 13.59 -11.18 -4.03
CA ASN A 286 14.47 -10.43 -4.91
C ASN A 286 14.64 -11.14 -6.26
N GLY A 287 14.50 -10.38 -7.35
CA GLY A 287 14.52 -10.91 -8.72
C GLY A 287 13.24 -11.64 -9.15
N ILE A 288 12.29 -11.91 -8.26
CA ILE A 288 10.98 -12.49 -8.63
C ILE A 288 10.08 -11.34 -9.07
N ASN A 289 9.67 -11.28 -10.33
CA ASN A 289 8.78 -10.20 -10.82
C ASN A 289 7.31 -10.61 -10.94
N SER A 290 7.03 -11.92 -10.98
CA SER A 290 5.66 -12.41 -11.04
C SER A 290 4.99 -12.28 -9.68
N PRO A 291 3.81 -11.65 -9.60
CA PRO A 291 3.01 -11.59 -8.38
C PRO A 291 2.74 -12.99 -7.80
N VAL A 292 2.38 -13.96 -8.65
CA VAL A 292 2.07 -15.33 -8.22
C VAL A 292 3.29 -16.05 -7.64
N LEU A 293 4.47 -15.91 -8.27
CA LEU A 293 5.70 -16.50 -7.75
C LEU A 293 6.15 -15.86 -6.44
N ARG A 294 5.96 -14.53 -6.27
CA ARG A 294 6.20 -13.86 -4.98
C ARG A 294 5.25 -14.40 -3.90
N SER A 295 3.99 -14.59 -4.25
CA SER A 295 2.99 -15.14 -3.35
C SER A 295 3.29 -16.59 -2.95
N LEU A 296 3.75 -17.43 -3.89
CA LEU A 296 4.21 -18.78 -3.58
C LEU A 296 5.38 -18.81 -2.58
N ALA A 297 6.27 -17.80 -2.62
CA ALA A 297 7.38 -17.68 -1.69
C ALA A 297 6.96 -17.13 -0.31
N ALA A 298 6.03 -16.17 -0.28
CA ALA A 298 5.66 -15.44 0.94
C ALA A 298 4.50 -16.08 1.73
N SER A 299 3.52 -16.65 1.03
CA SER A 299 2.27 -17.16 1.64
C SER A 299 2.44 -18.36 2.58
N PRO A 300 3.35 -19.32 2.35
CA PRO A 300 3.62 -20.40 3.30
C PRO A 300 4.08 -19.86 4.68
N LEU A 301 4.90 -18.80 4.68
CA LEU A 301 5.45 -18.21 5.90
C LEU A 301 4.39 -17.43 6.66
N ALA A 302 3.60 -16.62 5.96
CA ALA A 302 2.50 -15.85 6.56
C ALA A 302 1.45 -16.77 7.19
N SER A 303 1.06 -17.84 6.49
CA SER A 303 0.07 -18.80 6.98
C SER A 303 0.58 -19.68 8.11
N GLY A 304 1.84 -20.14 8.05
CA GLY A 304 2.47 -20.86 9.15
C GLY A 304 2.57 -20.02 10.42
N ALA A 305 2.96 -18.75 10.30
CA ALA A 305 3.05 -17.82 11.42
C ALA A 305 1.66 -17.55 12.05
N GLY A 306 0.66 -17.28 11.21
CA GLY A 306 -0.72 -17.10 11.67
C GLY A 306 -1.27 -18.33 12.41
N HIS A 307 -0.96 -19.54 11.90
CA HIS A 307 -1.36 -20.81 12.52
C HIS A 307 -0.74 -21.03 13.89
N VAL A 308 0.58 -20.83 14.02
CA VAL A 308 1.29 -21.01 15.29
C VAL A 308 0.81 -20.00 16.33
N VAL A 309 0.65 -18.72 15.94
CA VAL A 309 0.19 -17.67 16.86
C VAL A 309 -1.27 -17.90 17.25
N GLY A 310 -2.14 -18.23 16.29
CA GLY A 310 -3.54 -18.56 16.54
C GLY A 310 -3.69 -19.78 17.45
N GLY A 311 -3.00 -20.89 17.13
CA GLY A 311 -3.01 -22.10 17.93
C GLY A 311 -2.45 -21.90 19.34
N THR A 312 -1.38 -21.12 19.48
CA THR A 312 -0.80 -20.78 20.79
C THR A 312 -1.79 -19.94 21.62
N THR A 313 -2.39 -18.92 20.99
CA THR A 313 -3.39 -18.04 21.63
C THR A 313 -4.61 -18.84 22.08
N TYR A 314 -5.10 -19.74 21.22
CA TYR A 314 -6.24 -20.61 21.52
C TYR A 314 -5.96 -21.50 22.73
N ASN A 315 -4.84 -22.22 22.73
CA ASN A 315 -4.49 -23.11 23.82
C ASN A 315 -4.21 -22.37 25.13
N LEU A 316 -3.70 -21.13 25.06
CA LEU A 316 -3.50 -20.27 26.24
C LEU A 316 -4.85 -19.82 26.84
N LEU A 317 -5.83 -19.47 25.99
CA LEU A 317 -7.19 -19.11 26.42
C LEU A 317 -7.97 -20.29 27.00
N GLU A 318 -7.54 -21.52 26.68
CA GLU A 318 -8.04 -22.77 27.28
C GLU A 318 -7.28 -23.17 28.56
N GLY A 319 -6.37 -22.31 29.05
CA GLY A 319 -5.71 -22.48 30.35
C GLY A 319 -4.46 -23.36 30.33
N GLN A 320 -3.92 -23.71 29.15
CA GLN A 320 -2.66 -24.42 29.05
C GLN A 320 -1.47 -23.51 29.39
N SER A 321 -0.37 -24.11 29.87
CA SER A 321 0.89 -23.38 30.01
C SER A 321 1.42 -22.95 28.64
N LEU A 322 2.14 -21.83 28.58
CA LEU A 322 2.66 -21.27 27.32
C LEU A 322 3.47 -22.30 26.51
N GLY A 323 4.29 -23.13 27.17
CA GLY A 323 5.09 -24.16 26.51
C GLY A 323 4.25 -25.25 25.84
N ASN A 324 3.20 -25.72 26.53
CA ASN A 324 2.27 -26.71 25.98
C ASN A 324 1.40 -26.07 24.89
N ALA A 325 0.93 -24.85 25.09
CA ALA A 325 0.14 -24.10 24.12
C ALA A 325 0.90 -23.86 22.80
N PHE A 326 2.18 -23.48 22.91
CA PHE A 326 3.07 -23.31 21.76
C PHE A 326 3.36 -24.63 21.06
N SER A 327 3.71 -25.69 21.81
CA SER A 327 3.99 -27.00 21.21
C SER A 327 2.76 -27.57 20.49
N ASN A 328 1.58 -27.47 21.10
CA ASN A 328 0.32 -27.93 20.52
C ASN A 328 -0.11 -27.11 19.30
N SER A 329 0.38 -25.87 19.15
CA SER A 329 0.06 -25.02 17.99
C SER A 329 0.62 -25.55 16.67
N PHE A 330 1.65 -26.40 16.70
CA PHE A 330 2.21 -27.02 15.49
C PHE A 330 1.33 -28.14 14.93
N ASN A 331 0.35 -28.62 15.68
CA ASN A 331 -0.60 -29.62 15.19
C ASN A 331 -1.38 -29.04 14.00
N GLY A 332 -1.36 -29.76 12.87
CA GLY A 332 -2.04 -29.33 11.65
C GLY A 332 -1.34 -28.23 10.86
N ILE A 333 -0.15 -27.76 11.26
CA ILE A 333 0.54 -26.63 10.59
C ILE A 333 0.79 -26.90 9.10
N GLY A 334 1.07 -28.15 8.71
CA GLY A 334 1.26 -28.52 7.31
C GLY A 334 0.01 -28.31 6.45
N GLN A 335 -1.18 -28.58 7.00
CA GLN A 335 -2.46 -28.32 6.32
C GLN A 335 -2.71 -26.82 6.19
N SER A 336 -2.45 -26.05 7.26
CA SER A 336 -2.62 -24.60 7.26
C SER A 336 -1.66 -23.89 6.30
N ILE A 337 -0.41 -24.35 6.21
CA ILE A 337 0.57 -23.86 5.24
C ILE A 337 0.10 -24.16 3.81
N ALA A 338 -0.36 -25.40 3.56
CA ALA A 338 -0.84 -25.79 2.24
C ALA A 338 -2.06 -24.97 1.81
N MET A 339 -3.05 -24.81 2.70
CA MET A 339 -4.24 -23.99 2.46
C MET A 339 -3.88 -22.52 2.28
N GLY A 340 -3.03 -21.96 3.14
CA GLY A 340 -2.59 -20.57 3.06
C GLY A 340 -1.78 -20.27 1.80
N THR A 341 -1.01 -21.23 1.31
CA THR A 341 -0.28 -21.11 0.04
C THR A 341 -1.24 -21.09 -1.14
N MET A 342 -2.21 -22.00 -1.18
CA MET A 342 -3.23 -22.00 -2.23
C MET A 342 -4.04 -20.70 -2.23
N LEU A 343 -4.49 -20.26 -1.05
CA LEU A 343 -5.24 -19.01 -0.89
C LEU A 343 -4.41 -17.79 -1.30
N GLY A 344 -3.14 -17.73 -0.88
CA GLY A 344 -2.24 -16.65 -1.26
C GLY A 344 -2.04 -16.57 -2.78
N VAL A 345 -1.90 -17.71 -3.46
CA VAL A 345 -1.79 -17.75 -4.93
C VAL A 345 -3.08 -17.32 -5.60
N THR A 346 -4.21 -17.87 -5.19
CA THR A 346 -5.52 -17.56 -5.77
C THR A 346 -5.88 -16.08 -5.59
N THR A 347 -5.69 -15.54 -4.38
CA THR A 347 -5.91 -14.10 -4.11
C THR A 347 -5.00 -13.23 -4.95
N THR A 348 -3.74 -13.63 -5.14
CA THR A 348 -2.80 -12.87 -5.96
C THR A 348 -3.17 -12.89 -7.45
N ILE A 349 -3.65 -14.02 -7.97
CA ILE A 349 -4.15 -14.13 -9.35
C ILE A 349 -5.32 -13.18 -9.55
N VAL A 350 -6.33 -13.26 -8.68
CA VAL A 350 -7.53 -12.43 -8.75
C VAL A 350 -7.19 -10.95 -8.60
N ASN A 351 -6.35 -10.60 -7.63
CA ASN A 351 -5.93 -9.21 -7.39
C ASN A 351 -5.12 -8.63 -8.56
N SER A 352 -4.27 -9.45 -9.18
CA SER A 352 -3.51 -9.05 -10.38
C SER A 352 -4.46 -8.74 -11.53
N TYR A 353 -5.45 -9.60 -11.80
CA TYR A 353 -6.46 -9.35 -12.84
C TYR A 353 -7.30 -8.10 -12.56
N ALA A 354 -7.69 -7.86 -11.32
CA ALA A 354 -8.45 -6.66 -10.91
C ALA A 354 -7.66 -5.36 -11.18
N HIS A 355 -6.35 -5.37 -10.92
CA HIS A 355 -5.47 -4.22 -11.14
C HIS A 355 -4.88 -4.17 -12.57
N LYS A 356 -5.40 -4.99 -13.50
CA LYS A 356 -4.91 -5.11 -14.89
C LYS A 356 -3.40 -5.43 -14.98
N VAL A 357 -2.86 -6.09 -13.95
CA VAL A 357 -1.49 -6.60 -13.91
C VAL A 357 -1.51 -8.05 -14.34
N ASN A 358 -0.59 -8.47 -15.20
CA ASN A 358 -0.52 -9.87 -15.58
C ASN A 358 0.10 -10.70 -14.41
N PRO A 359 -0.65 -11.66 -13.83
CA PRO A 359 -0.19 -12.44 -12.67
C PRO A 359 1.05 -13.31 -12.96
N TRP A 360 1.27 -13.61 -14.24
CA TRP A 360 2.29 -14.54 -14.71
C TRP A 360 3.47 -13.85 -15.40
N VAL A 361 3.52 -12.51 -15.45
CA VAL A 361 4.63 -11.81 -16.13
C VAL A 361 5.95 -12.07 -15.40
N ILE A 362 6.85 -12.77 -16.10
CA ILE A 362 8.24 -13.03 -15.69
C ILE A 362 9.19 -11.94 -16.23
N ARG A 363 8.71 -11.09 -17.16
CA ARG A 363 9.54 -10.05 -17.80
C ARG A 363 9.45 -8.71 -17.06
N SER A 364 10.62 -8.21 -16.68
CA SER A 364 10.81 -6.87 -16.14
C SER A 364 10.29 -5.81 -17.12
N LYS A 365 9.42 -4.90 -16.65
CA LYS A 365 9.55 -3.52 -17.13
C LYS A 365 10.95 -3.06 -16.67
N PRO A 366 11.84 -2.58 -17.53
CA PRO A 366 13.07 -1.96 -17.05
C PRO A 366 12.67 -0.76 -16.21
N GLN A 367 12.88 -0.84 -14.89
CA GLN A 367 12.84 0.37 -14.07
C GLN A 367 13.91 1.31 -14.63
N SER A 368 13.51 2.55 -14.91
CA SER A 368 14.47 3.64 -15.16
C SER A 368 15.37 3.70 -13.94
N ILE A 369 16.66 3.40 -14.16
CA ILE A 369 17.67 3.57 -13.13
C ILE A 369 18.09 5.03 -13.19
N ASP A 370 17.63 5.82 -12.22
CA ASP A 370 18.33 7.05 -11.85
C ASP A 370 19.05 6.79 -10.52
N TYR A 371 20.34 6.48 -10.64
CA TYR A 371 21.26 6.50 -9.50
C TYR A 371 21.91 7.88 -9.45
N ASP A 372 21.80 8.54 -8.31
CA ASP A 372 22.44 9.83 -8.06
C ASP A 372 23.91 9.61 -7.66
N PHE A 373 24.83 10.08 -8.48
CA PHE A 373 26.28 10.01 -8.22
C PHE A 373 26.84 11.30 -7.63
N THR A 374 25.99 12.28 -7.31
CA THR A 374 26.41 13.54 -6.71
C THR A 374 26.98 13.26 -5.32
N PRO A 375 28.24 13.63 -5.02
CA PRO A 375 28.83 13.39 -3.71
C PRO A 375 27.98 14.05 -2.62
N ASP A 376 27.71 13.31 -1.54
CA ASP A 376 26.96 13.84 -0.41
C ASP A 376 27.87 14.80 0.38
N PRO A 377 27.52 16.09 0.52
CA PRO A 377 28.33 17.05 1.27
C PRO A 377 28.33 16.80 2.79
N TYR A 378 27.39 16.00 3.31
CA TYR A 378 27.23 15.72 4.74
C TYR A 378 27.29 14.21 5.08
N GLY A 379 27.31 13.34 4.06
CA GLY A 379 27.32 11.89 4.20
C GLY A 379 28.65 11.22 3.84
N GLU A 380 28.72 9.92 4.12
CA GLU A 380 29.91 9.12 3.81
C GLU A 380 29.96 8.78 2.32
N ASN A 381 30.99 9.26 1.63
CA ASN A 381 31.26 8.92 0.24
C ASN A 381 32.33 7.83 0.15
N LEU A 382 32.10 6.81 -0.70
CA LEU A 382 33.10 5.79 -0.98
C LEU A 382 33.80 6.12 -2.30
N THR A 383 35.14 6.16 -2.27
CA THR A 383 35.93 6.30 -3.50
C THR A 383 36.41 4.94 -3.96
N LEU A 384 36.09 4.61 -5.21
CA LEU A 384 36.46 3.39 -5.87
C LEU A 384 37.48 3.67 -6.97
N TYR A 385 38.41 2.74 -7.16
CA TYR A 385 39.53 2.82 -8.06
C TYR A 385 39.52 1.67 -9.06
N ARG A 386 39.99 1.93 -10.27
CA ARG A 386 40.22 0.92 -11.31
C ARG A 386 41.49 1.24 -12.09
N GLY A 387 42.43 0.31 -12.18
CA GLY A 387 43.55 0.41 -13.10
C GLY A 387 43.11 -0.01 -14.50
N THR A 388 43.45 0.78 -15.51
CA THR A 388 43.19 0.44 -16.91
C THR A 388 44.43 -0.15 -17.59
N THR A 389 44.23 -1.03 -18.56
CA THR A 389 45.32 -1.75 -19.24
C THR A 389 45.76 -1.12 -20.58
N GLY A 390 45.28 0.08 -20.92
CA GLY A 390 45.60 0.80 -22.17
C GLY A 390 45.11 0.14 -23.47
N SER A 391 44.64 -1.11 -23.42
CA SER A 391 44.13 -1.92 -24.53
C SER A 391 42.75 -2.50 -24.22
N GLU A 392 41.97 -1.81 -23.37
CA GLU A 392 40.65 -2.27 -22.99
C GLU A 392 39.70 -2.21 -24.18
N THR A 393 39.31 -3.36 -24.71
CA THR A 393 38.14 -3.45 -25.58
C THR A 393 36.89 -3.42 -24.69
N ASP A 394 35.90 -2.59 -25.03
CA ASP A 394 34.69 -2.35 -24.22
C ASP A 394 33.77 -3.59 -24.06
N ASN A 395 34.26 -4.78 -24.42
CA ASN A 395 33.54 -6.05 -24.44
C ASN A 395 33.38 -6.70 -23.06
N SER A 396 33.87 -6.12 -21.98
CA SER A 396 33.62 -6.64 -20.64
C SER A 396 32.16 -6.40 -20.23
N ARG A 397 31.45 -7.50 -19.95
CA ARG A 397 30.04 -7.48 -19.51
C ARG A 397 29.85 -6.83 -18.13
N PHE A 398 30.90 -6.76 -17.31
CA PHE A 398 30.86 -6.20 -15.96
C PHE A 398 31.97 -5.17 -15.77
N LEU A 399 31.75 -4.21 -14.88
CA LEU A 399 32.77 -3.24 -14.45
C LEU A 399 33.27 -3.63 -13.06
N PHE A 400 34.59 -3.74 -12.91
CA PHE A 400 35.23 -4.08 -11.63
C PHE A 400 35.98 -2.86 -11.10
N MET A 401 35.79 -2.55 -9.81
CA MET A 401 36.49 -1.47 -9.12
C MET A 401 36.81 -1.91 -7.69
N THR A 402 37.74 -1.24 -7.02
CA THR A 402 38.15 -1.57 -5.65
C THR A 402 38.26 -0.32 -4.79
N ASP A 403 38.07 -0.44 -3.49
CA ASP A 403 38.34 0.63 -2.52
C ASP A 403 39.84 0.84 -2.26
N ASN A 404 40.72 -0.05 -2.72
CA ASN A 404 42.16 0.03 -2.49
C ASN A 404 42.91 0.51 -3.75
N PRO A 405 43.53 1.71 -3.72
CA PRO A 405 44.22 2.27 -4.88
C PRO A 405 45.50 1.51 -5.26
N GLU A 406 46.22 0.93 -4.29
CA GLU A 406 47.43 0.15 -4.57
C GLU A 406 47.07 -1.16 -5.29
N TYR A 407 45.95 -1.78 -4.90
CA TYR A 407 45.42 -2.93 -5.60
C TYR A 407 44.96 -2.58 -7.02
N ALA A 408 44.26 -1.46 -7.20
CA ALA A 408 43.87 -1.01 -8.54
C ALA A 408 45.09 -0.77 -9.45
N ARG A 409 46.21 -0.28 -8.91
CA ARG A 409 47.45 -0.04 -9.68
C ARG A 409 48.08 -1.31 -10.22
N THR A 410 47.90 -2.47 -9.58
CA THR A 410 48.46 -3.74 -10.10
C THR A 410 47.86 -4.15 -11.45
N TYR A 411 46.70 -3.60 -11.81
CA TYR A 411 46.04 -3.82 -13.09
C TYR A 411 46.48 -2.84 -14.18
N ILE A 412 47.30 -1.83 -13.86
CA ILE A 412 47.78 -0.85 -14.85
C ILE A 412 48.89 -1.48 -15.68
N THR A 413 48.64 -1.63 -16.98
CA THR A 413 49.59 -2.14 -17.96
C THR A 413 49.50 -1.33 -19.26
N ASN A 414 50.50 -1.43 -20.14
CA ASN A 414 50.54 -0.80 -21.47
C ASN A 414 50.14 0.69 -21.51
N GLY A 415 50.63 1.51 -20.57
CA GLY A 415 50.38 2.95 -20.55
C GLY A 415 48.97 3.36 -20.10
N GLY A 416 48.20 2.46 -19.48
CA GLY A 416 46.92 2.81 -18.87
C GLY A 416 47.04 3.71 -17.63
N SER A 417 45.91 4.21 -17.16
CA SER A 417 45.79 5.14 -16.03
C SER A 417 44.95 4.57 -14.88
N LEU A 418 45.11 5.18 -13.70
CA LEU A 418 44.26 4.91 -12.54
C LEU A 418 43.01 5.78 -12.62
N ILE A 419 41.85 5.13 -12.74
CA ILE A 419 40.54 5.78 -12.74
C ILE A 419 39.97 5.78 -11.33
N LYS A 420 39.30 6.86 -10.94
CA LYS A 420 38.55 6.94 -9.68
C LYS A 420 37.12 7.42 -9.89
N VAL A 421 36.20 6.90 -9.08
CA VAL A 421 34.82 7.37 -8.98
C VAL A 421 34.46 7.47 -7.51
N THR A 422 33.84 8.58 -7.13
CA THR A 422 33.28 8.75 -5.79
C THR A 422 31.78 8.53 -5.86
N ILE A 423 31.28 7.57 -5.07
CA ILE A 423 29.88 7.19 -5.03
C ILE A 423 29.37 7.40 -3.60
N PRO A 424 28.22 8.08 -3.41
CA PRO A 424 27.58 8.15 -2.08
C PRO A 424 27.24 6.76 -1.54
N HIS A 425 27.42 6.54 -0.24
CA HIS A 425 27.04 5.25 0.38
C HIS A 425 25.56 4.90 0.14
N TYR A 426 24.68 5.89 0.14
CA TYR A 426 23.26 5.70 -0.13
C TYR A 426 23.00 5.15 -1.54
N THR A 427 23.71 5.66 -2.54
CA THR A 427 23.62 5.21 -3.92
C THR A 427 24.18 3.81 -4.07
N LEU A 428 25.31 3.51 -3.43
CA LEU A 428 25.89 2.17 -3.39
C LEU A 428 24.95 1.16 -2.71
N TYR A 429 24.27 1.57 -1.63
CA TYR A 429 23.26 0.76 -0.94
C TYR A 429 22.08 0.44 -1.87
N LYS A 430 21.57 1.43 -2.62
CA LYS A 430 20.50 1.20 -3.60
C LYS A 430 20.93 0.24 -4.72
N MET A 431 22.14 0.40 -5.24
CA MET A 431 22.68 -0.53 -6.25
C MET A 431 22.79 -1.96 -5.71
N ARG A 432 23.21 -2.11 -4.46
CA ARG A 432 23.28 -3.42 -3.79
C ARG A 432 21.89 -4.02 -3.61
N PHE A 433 20.93 -3.23 -3.14
CA PHE A 433 19.55 -3.67 -2.96
C PHE A 433 18.93 -4.15 -4.29
N ASN A 434 19.24 -3.45 -5.38
CA ASN A 434 18.78 -3.77 -6.73
C ASN A 434 19.58 -4.89 -7.42
N GLY A 435 20.61 -5.44 -6.76
CA GLY A 435 21.48 -6.49 -7.34
C GLY A 435 22.39 -6.00 -8.46
N ASP A 436 22.54 -4.68 -8.61
CA ASP A 436 23.40 -4.05 -9.62
C ASP A 436 24.88 -4.00 -9.22
N VAL A 437 25.18 -4.19 -7.92
CA VAL A 437 26.55 -4.36 -7.43
C VAL A 437 26.66 -5.55 -6.48
N ILE A 438 27.75 -6.29 -6.61
CA ILE A 438 28.15 -7.37 -5.68
C ILE A 438 29.58 -7.06 -5.26
N TYR A 439 29.89 -7.21 -3.96
CA TYR A 439 31.25 -7.05 -3.47
C TYR A 439 31.86 -8.38 -3.05
N TYR A 440 33.16 -8.49 -3.24
CA TYR A 440 33.99 -9.61 -2.82
C TYR A 440 35.06 -9.08 -1.87
N ASN A 441 35.12 -9.66 -0.68
CA ASN A 441 36.17 -9.34 0.28
C ASN A 441 37.34 -10.30 0.06
N GLY A 442 38.53 -9.76 -0.11
CA GLY A 442 39.75 -10.54 -0.32
C GLY A 442 40.97 -9.90 0.32
N THR A 443 42.08 -10.63 0.25
CA THR A 443 43.43 -10.15 0.50
C THR A 443 44.27 -10.61 -0.68
N HIS A 444 44.25 -9.87 -1.80
CA HIS A 444 44.99 -10.29 -2.99
C HIS A 444 46.43 -9.75 -2.91
N ASN A 445 47.37 -10.63 -2.55
CA ASN A 445 48.82 -10.40 -2.50
C ASN A 445 49.31 -9.13 -1.75
N THR A 446 48.42 -8.52 -0.96
CA THR A 446 48.66 -7.35 -0.13
C THR A 446 48.21 -7.70 1.29
N THR A 447 48.93 -7.21 2.30
CA THR A 447 48.63 -7.47 3.72
C THR A 447 47.43 -6.65 4.23
N ILE A 448 46.77 -5.91 3.33
CA ILE A 448 45.69 -4.97 3.64
C ILE A 448 44.39 -5.55 3.03
N PRO A 449 43.30 -5.68 3.81
CA PRO A 449 42.03 -6.16 3.29
C PRO A 449 41.53 -5.22 2.19
N ASN A 450 41.06 -5.79 1.08
CA ASN A 450 40.50 -5.04 -0.04
C ASN A 450 39.10 -5.56 -0.38
N THR A 451 38.22 -4.64 -0.76
CA THR A 451 36.89 -4.96 -1.27
C THR A 451 36.84 -4.66 -2.76
N GLU A 452 36.51 -5.68 -3.54
CA GLU A 452 36.29 -5.58 -4.98
C GLU A 452 34.79 -5.53 -5.28
N TYR A 453 34.38 -4.53 -6.06
CA TYR A 453 33.00 -4.26 -6.45
C TYR A 453 32.81 -4.64 -7.92
N ARG A 454 31.90 -5.57 -8.16
CA ARG A 454 31.46 -5.99 -9.50
C ARG A 454 30.12 -5.34 -9.81
N PHE A 455 30.13 -4.41 -10.76
CA PHE A 455 28.99 -3.68 -11.27
C PHE A 455 28.37 -4.35 -12.50
N SER A 456 27.04 -4.40 -12.55
CA SER A 456 26.27 -4.99 -13.63
C SER A 456 26.43 -4.19 -14.94
N PRO A 457 26.24 -4.83 -16.12
CA PRO A 457 26.24 -4.11 -17.40
C PRO A 457 25.17 -3.02 -17.47
N ARG A 458 24.15 -3.10 -16.60
CA ARG A 458 23.04 -2.15 -16.53
C ARG A 458 23.48 -0.80 -15.94
N VAL A 459 24.43 -0.80 -15.00
CA VAL A 459 24.94 0.41 -14.33
C VAL A 459 26.31 0.87 -14.81
N LYS A 460 27.06 0.00 -15.49
CA LYS A 460 28.38 0.32 -16.08
C LYS A 460 28.38 1.66 -16.85
N PRO A 461 27.42 1.97 -17.76
CA PRO A 461 27.44 3.23 -18.51
C PRO A 461 27.27 4.47 -17.62
N LEU A 462 26.49 4.37 -16.55
CA LEU A 462 26.24 5.47 -15.62
C LEU A 462 27.47 5.76 -14.77
N ILE A 463 28.18 4.73 -14.33
CA ILE A 463 29.42 4.87 -13.55
C ILE A 463 30.53 5.46 -14.41
N ILE A 464 30.65 4.99 -15.67
CA ILE A 464 31.65 5.51 -16.61
C ILE A 464 31.45 7.01 -16.86
N LYS A 465 30.20 7.48 -16.99
CA LYS A 465 29.88 8.90 -17.16
C LYS A 465 30.31 9.78 -15.97
N ASN A 466 30.46 9.19 -14.79
CA ASN A 466 30.82 9.88 -13.55
C ASN A 466 32.30 9.68 -13.14
N ILE A 467 33.11 9.09 -14.02
CA ILE A 467 34.57 9.09 -13.87
C ILE A 467 35.08 10.52 -14.00
N LYS A 468 35.90 10.94 -13.04
CA LYS A 468 36.65 12.19 -13.12
C LYS A 468 38.10 11.85 -13.41
N ASP A 469 38.66 12.49 -14.44
CA ASP A 469 40.08 12.38 -14.83
C ASP A 469 41.04 12.74 -13.69
#